data_AF-A0A4R1K4I9-F1
#
_entry.id   AF-A0A4R1K4I9-F1
#
_cell.length_a   1.000
_cell.length_b   1.000
_cell.length_c   1.000
_cell.angle_alpha   90.00
_cell.angle_beta   90.00
_cell.angle_gamma   90.00
#
_symmetry.space_group_name_H-M   'P 1'
#
loop_
_entity.id
_entity.type
_entity.pdbx_description
1 polymer ?
#
loop_
_entity_poly.entity_id
_entity_poly.type
_entity_poly.pdbx_seq_one_letter_code
_entity_poly.pdbx_strand_id
1 'polypeptide(L)'
;MSTLYQSLAIILAPTAAYSFLLLMLVHYRGQICAGQRSRLSQQFGTLWSLSSLGLVSTIVAQRHAWLIIILLTVSVLCGWILSIKQLRLANKRTLDTRIWWLSGAPLIAAALIISAHHRYSILAMLLAALAVTHWIMVKAKHRLSAFDRILPICAIAVLALTVCLCALQIYQYGEQPLLAALTHKFIHLVGFSLAGMLIWLLPLLKDMEPTAGQLGATSLSLIIAGIAVTELQFLLQ
;
A
#
# COMPACT_ATOMS: atom_id res chain seq x y z
N MET A 1 -11.04 22.19 -1.51
CA MET A 1 -10.37 21.30 -2.49
C MET A 1 -9.24 20.57 -1.78
N SER A 2 -9.18 19.24 -1.87
CA SER A 2 -8.06 18.49 -1.29
C SER A 2 -6.76 18.80 -2.02
N THR A 3 -5.68 19.03 -1.29
CA THR A 3 -4.36 19.14 -1.91
C THR A 3 -3.82 17.75 -2.23
N LEU A 4 -3.00 17.63 -3.27
CA LEU A 4 -2.34 16.36 -3.63
C LEU A 4 -1.65 15.71 -2.42
N TYR A 5 -1.05 16.51 -1.55
CA TYR A 5 -0.39 16.06 -0.32
C TYR A 5 -1.35 15.39 0.67
N GLN A 6 -2.60 15.83 0.76
CA GLN A 6 -3.61 15.18 1.62
C GLN A 6 -3.94 13.77 1.10
N SER A 7 -4.17 13.64 -0.19
CA SER A 7 -4.44 12.34 -0.84
C SER A 7 -3.25 11.37 -0.70
N LEU A 8 -2.02 11.88 -0.90
CA LEU A 8 -0.79 11.10 -0.70
C LEU A 8 -0.63 10.62 0.75
N ALA A 9 -0.88 11.49 1.73
CA ALA A 9 -0.81 11.13 3.15
C ALA A 9 -1.80 10.01 3.49
N ILE A 10 -3.02 10.08 2.96
CA ILE A 10 -4.09 9.10 3.21
C ILE A 10 -3.79 7.75 2.56
N ILE A 11 -3.15 7.72 1.39
CA ILE A 11 -2.87 6.44 0.70
C ILE A 11 -1.55 5.80 1.15
N LEU A 12 -0.46 6.55 1.23
CA LEU A 12 0.89 5.96 1.34
C LEU A 12 1.14 5.28 2.69
N ALA A 13 0.77 5.93 3.80
CA ALA A 13 1.01 5.38 5.13
C ALA A 13 0.19 4.10 5.40
N PRO A 14 -1.13 4.06 5.15
CA PRO A 14 -1.90 2.82 5.25
C PRO A 14 -1.46 1.74 4.28
N THR A 15 -1.10 2.08 3.04
CA THR A 15 -0.56 1.11 2.08
C THR A 15 0.68 0.40 2.63
N ALA A 16 1.61 1.17 3.20
CA ALA A 16 2.79 0.61 3.85
C ALA A 16 2.44 -0.25 5.07
N ALA A 17 1.47 0.18 5.89
CA ALA A 17 1.03 -0.55 7.08
C ALA A 17 0.38 -1.89 6.75
N TYR A 18 -0.55 -1.91 5.79
CA TYR A 18 -1.22 -3.13 5.34
C TYR A 18 -0.23 -4.08 4.66
N SER A 19 0.71 -3.54 3.87
CA SER A 19 1.78 -4.35 3.29
C SER A 19 2.67 -4.96 4.38
N PHE A 20 3.02 -4.18 5.41
CA PHE A 20 3.77 -4.67 6.56
C PHE A 20 3.05 -5.80 7.29
N LEU A 21 1.73 -5.68 7.52
CA LEU A 21 0.92 -6.74 8.13
C LEU A 21 0.91 -8.02 7.29
N LEU A 22 0.70 -7.92 5.98
CA LEU A 22 0.74 -9.06 5.07
C LEU A 22 2.12 -9.73 5.06
N LEU A 23 3.19 -8.93 5.01
CA LEU A 23 4.56 -9.43 5.05
C LEU A 23 4.89 -10.07 6.40
N MET A 24 4.38 -9.54 7.51
CA MET A 24 4.53 -10.15 8.83
C MET A 24 3.77 -11.47 8.92
N LEU A 25 2.56 -11.55 8.38
CA LEU A 25 1.82 -12.81 8.28
C LEU A 25 2.64 -13.86 7.53
N VAL A 26 3.19 -13.49 6.37
CA VAL A 26 4.08 -14.35 5.57
C VAL A 26 5.34 -14.72 6.34
N HIS A 27 5.90 -13.81 7.14
CA HIS A 27 7.11 -14.06 7.93
C HIS A 27 6.88 -15.03 9.10
N TYR A 28 5.74 -14.92 9.79
CA TYR A 28 5.37 -15.76 10.93
C TYR A 28 4.81 -17.11 10.53
N ARG A 29 3.92 -17.15 9.53
CA ARG A 29 3.19 -18.37 9.13
C ARG A 29 3.76 -19.02 7.89
N GLY A 30 4.50 -18.28 7.06
CA GLY A 30 5.18 -18.86 5.90
C GLY A 30 6.33 -19.76 6.38
N GLN A 31 6.32 -21.00 5.92
CA GLN A 31 7.43 -21.95 6.08
C GLN A 31 8.61 -21.53 5.18
N ILE A 32 9.23 -20.41 5.53
CA ILE A 32 10.27 -19.75 4.73
C ILE A 32 11.64 -20.08 5.32
N CYS A 33 12.57 -20.52 4.46
CA CYS A 33 13.94 -20.81 4.88
C CYS A 33 14.66 -19.54 5.40
N ALA A 34 15.60 -19.69 6.34
CA ALA A 34 16.32 -18.56 6.94
C ALA A 34 16.94 -17.58 5.91
N GLY A 35 17.49 -18.11 4.81
CA GLY A 35 18.03 -17.28 3.73
C GLY A 35 16.98 -16.42 3.01
N GLN A 36 15.78 -16.95 2.79
CA GLN A 36 14.67 -16.18 2.20
C GLN A 36 14.12 -15.15 3.18
N ARG A 37 14.03 -15.51 4.46
CA ARG A 37 13.63 -14.59 5.55
C ARG A 37 14.54 -13.36 5.58
N SER A 38 15.86 -13.56 5.43
CA SER A 38 16.84 -12.47 5.36
C SER A 38 16.65 -11.57 4.16
N ARG A 39 16.42 -12.14 2.97
CA ARG A 39 16.16 -11.35 1.77
C ARG A 39 14.87 -10.55 1.87
N LEU A 40 13.83 -11.10 2.50
CA LEU A 40 12.56 -10.41 2.71
C LEU A 40 12.72 -9.21 3.64
N SER A 41 13.34 -9.40 4.80
CA SER A 41 13.57 -8.31 5.77
C SER A 41 14.50 -7.22 5.22
N GLN A 42 15.44 -7.56 4.33
CA GLN A 42 16.26 -6.55 3.63
C GLN A 42 15.44 -5.64 2.71
N GLN A 43 14.27 -6.09 2.23
CA GLN A 43 13.39 -5.30 1.38
C GLN A 43 12.40 -4.42 2.17
N PHE A 44 12.33 -4.53 3.51
CA PHE A 44 11.45 -3.68 4.33
C PHE A 44 11.78 -2.18 4.22
N GLY A 45 12.99 -1.83 3.77
CA GLY A 45 13.33 -0.44 3.40
C GLY A 45 12.31 0.20 2.46
N THR A 46 11.71 -0.56 1.53
CA THR A 46 10.66 -0.04 0.63
C THR A 46 9.40 0.42 1.38
N LEU A 47 9.00 -0.28 2.46
CA LEU A 47 7.85 0.12 3.29
C LEU A 47 8.14 1.43 4.02
N TRP A 48 9.36 1.59 4.53
CA TRP A 48 9.76 2.80 5.24
C TRP A 48 9.94 3.98 4.29
N SER A 49 10.37 3.75 3.03
CA SER A 49 10.36 4.80 2.00
C SER A 49 8.94 5.31 1.72
N LEU A 50 7.96 4.42 1.55
CA LEU A 50 6.55 4.80 1.37
C LEU A 50 6.01 5.55 2.59
N SER A 51 6.31 5.05 3.79
CA SER A 51 5.90 5.68 5.05
C SER A 51 6.55 7.05 5.26
N SER A 52 7.82 7.22 4.85
CA SER A 52 8.54 8.51 4.90
C SER A 52 7.88 9.53 3.98
N LEU A 53 7.50 9.12 2.77
CA LEU A 53 6.78 9.99 1.83
C LEU A 53 5.39 10.35 2.36
N GLY A 54 4.69 9.40 2.99
CA GLY A 54 3.42 9.64 3.68
C GLY A 54 3.56 10.62 4.86
N LEU A 55 4.63 10.51 5.65
CA LEU A 55 4.94 11.43 6.75
C LEU A 55 5.18 12.86 6.23
N VAL A 56 6.05 13.03 5.24
CA VAL A 56 6.32 14.35 4.63
C VAL A 56 5.03 14.95 4.07
N SER A 57 4.22 14.13 3.38
CA SER A 57 2.92 14.57 2.84
C SER A 57 1.96 15.03 3.95
N THR A 58 1.96 14.34 5.10
CA THR A 58 1.13 14.70 6.26
C THR A 58 1.56 16.03 6.88
N ILE A 59 2.87 16.26 7.01
CA ILE A 59 3.42 17.51 7.55
C ILE A 59 3.08 18.68 6.62
N VAL A 60 3.30 18.52 5.31
CA VAL A 60 3.02 19.56 4.31
C VAL A 60 1.53 19.86 4.19
N ALA A 61 0.66 18.86 4.39
CA ALA A 61 -0.78 19.05 4.38
C ALA A 61 -1.33 19.91 5.56
N GLN A 62 -0.48 20.31 6.52
CA GLN A 62 -0.78 21.19 7.65
C GLN A 62 -2.07 20.85 8.42
N ARG A 63 -2.44 19.57 8.50
CA ARG A 63 -3.52 19.14 9.40
C ARG A 63 -3.03 19.19 10.84
N HIS A 64 -3.90 19.58 11.77
CA HIS A 64 -3.73 19.40 13.23
C HIS A 64 -3.78 17.91 13.64
N ALA A 65 -3.02 17.05 12.93
CA ALA A 65 -2.95 15.61 13.11
C ALA A 65 -1.65 15.23 13.85
N TRP A 66 -1.36 15.93 14.95
CA TRP A 66 -0.12 15.78 15.74
C TRP A 66 0.15 14.32 16.12
N LEU A 67 -0.88 13.59 16.54
CA LEU A 67 -0.75 12.17 16.89
C LEU A 67 -0.29 11.32 15.69
N ILE A 68 -0.85 11.53 14.49
CA ILE A 68 -0.46 10.79 13.28
C ILE A 68 1.00 11.10 12.91
N ILE A 69 1.38 12.37 12.99
CA ILE A 69 2.76 12.81 12.70
C ILE A 69 3.75 12.14 13.67
N ILE A 70 3.46 12.13 14.97
CA ILE A 70 4.31 11.49 15.99
C ILE A 70 4.44 9.99 15.71
N LEU A 71 3.33 9.28 15.49
CA LEU A 71 3.32 7.84 15.23
C LEU A 71 4.11 7.49 13.96
N LEU A 72 3.89 8.22 12.86
CA LEU A 72 4.63 8.02 11.61
C LEU A 72 6.11 8.34 11.78
N THR A 73 6.46 9.38 12.53
CA THR A 73 7.86 9.77 12.77
C THR A 73 8.60 8.67 13.54
N VAL A 74 8.02 8.19 14.65
CA VAL A 74 8.60 7.08 15.43
C VAL A 74 8.75 5.84 14.56
N SER A 75 7.70 5.50 13.80
CA SER A 75 7.73 4.34 12.90
C SER A 75 8.84 4.44 11.85
N VAL A 76 8.95 5.58 11.15
CA VAL A 76 9.92 5.81 10.08
C VAL A 76 11.35 5.79 10.63
N LEU A 77 11.61 6.48 11.74
CA LEU A 77 12.94 6.52 12.35
C LEU A 77 13.38 5.12 12.81
N CYS A 78 12.54 4.42 13.57
CA CYS A 78 12.82 3.06 13.99
C CYS A 78 12.98 2.13 12.78
N GLY A 79 12.11 2.24 11.78
CA GLY A 79 12.13 1.43 10.57
C GLY A 79 13.44 1.56 9.79
N TRP A 80 13.93 2.79 9.57
CA TRP A 80 15.21 3.04 8.92
C TRP A 80 16.39 2.50 9.73
N ILE A 81 16.42 2.73 11.04
CA ILE A 81 17.48 2.21 11.92
C ILE A 81 17.54 0.68 11.84
N LEU A 82 16.39 0.02 11.91
CA LEU A 82 16.30 -1.44 11.81
C LEU A 82 16.69 -1.96 10.43
N SER A 83 16.30 -1.28 9.35
CA SER A 83 16.73 -1.63 7.99
C SER A 83 18.25 -1.51 7.82
N ILE A 84 18.87 -0.45 8.33
CA ILE A 84 20.33 -0.29 8.29
C ILE A 84 21.01 -1.40 9.10
N LYS A 85 20.50 -1.71 10.30
CA LYS A 85 21.01 -2.83 11.11
C LYS A 85 20.88 -4.16 10.37
N GLN A 86 19.73 -4.43 9.73
CA GLN A 86 19.49 -5.64 8.96
C GLN A 86 20.44 -5.78 7.75
N LEU A 87 20.80 -4.67 7.11
CA LEU A 87 21.78 -4.66 6.01
C LEU A 87 23.21 -4.97 6.49
N ARG A 88 23.57 -4.61 7.73
CA ARG A 88 24.88 -4.89 8.32
C ARG A 88 25.04 -6.34 8.81
N LEU A 89 23.95 -7.08 8.96
CA LEU A 89 24.01 -8.47 9.40
C LEU A 89 24.56 -9.38 8.28
N ALA A 90 25.71 -9.99 8.54
CA ALA A 90 26.30 -11.00 7.67
C ALA A 90 25.64 -12.39 7.84
N ASN A 91 25.88 -13.29 6.89
CA ASN A 91 25.55 -14.73 6.97
C ASN A 91 24.08 -15.09 7.16
N LYS A 92 23.19 -14.60 6.29
CA LYS A 92 21.75 -14.97 6.25
C LYS A 92 21.00 -14.75 7.58
N ARG A 93 21.56 -13.94 8.49
CA ARG A 93 20.97 -13.63 9.79
C ARG A 93 19.89 -12.58 9.65
N THR A 94 18.80 -12.77 10.39
CA THR A 94 17.67 -11.84 10.44
C THR A 94 17.52 -11.30 11.83
N LEU A 95 17.18 -10.02 11.94
CA LEU A 95 16.67 -9.47 13.19
C LEU A 95 15.45 -10.27 13.63
N ASP A 96 15.28 -10.40 14.95
CA ASP A 96 14.09 -11.02 15.51
C ASP A 96 12.84 -10.26 15.01
N THR A 97 11.84 -11.02 14.56
CA THR A 97 10.57 -10.50 14.08
C THR A 97 9.88 -9.62 15.12
N ARG A 98 10.07 -9.89 16.43
CA ARG A 98 9.55 -9.05 17.51
C ARG A 98 10.09 -7.62 17.46
N ILE A 99 11.33 -7.42 17.03
CA ILE A 99 11.96 -6.10 16.95
C ILE A 99 11.33 -5.26 15.83
N TRP A 100 10.92 -5.90 14.73
CA TRP A 100 10.24 -5.19 13.64
C TRP A 100 8.87 -4.63 14.03
N TRP A 101 8.22 -5.18 15.07
CA TRP A 101 6.99 -4.59 15.61
C TRP A 101 7.22 -3.24 16.30
N LEU A 102 8.46 -2.92 16.71
CA LEU A 102 8.76 -1.60 17.26
C LEU A 102 8.50 -0.47 16.24
N SER A 103 8.80 -0.71 14.95
CA SER A 103 8.46 0.23 13.87
C SER A 103 7.09 -0.04 13.26
N GLY A 104 6.65 -1.30 13.25
CA GLY A 104 5.37 -1.73 12.68
C GLY A 104 4.14 -1.29 13.48
N ALA A 105 4.16 -1.43 14.81
CA ALA A 105 3.02 -1.08 15.68
C ALA A 105 2.61 0.40 15.56
N PRO A 106 3.53 1.40 15.64
CA PRO A 106 3.14 2.79 15.44
C PRO A 106 2.67 3.08 14.00
N LEU A 107 3.21 2.38 12.99
CA LEU A 107 2.71 2.50 11.60
C LEU A 107 1.26 2.05 11.49
N ILE A 108 0.94 0.90 12.08
CA ILE A 108 -0.40 0.32 12.05
C ILE A 108 -1.36 1.21 12.84
N ALA A 109 -0.96 1.74 14.00
CA ALA A 109 -1.77 2.67 14.77
C ALA A 109 -2.12 3.93 13.96
N ALA A 110 -1.13 4.52 13.26
CA ALA A 110 -1.37 5.66 12.38
C ALA A 110 -2.32 5.30 11.24
N ALA A 111 -2.13 4.15 10.59
CA ALA A 111 -2.98 3.67 9.50
C ALA A 111 -4.42 3.42 9.92
N LEU A 112 -4.65 2.89 11.13
CA LEU A 112 -5.99 2.68 11.69
C LEU A 112 -6.71 4.01 11.94
N ILE A 113 -6.01 5.02 12.48
CA ILE A 113 -6.58 6.36 12.68
C ILE A 113 -6.97 6.97 11.33
N ILE A 114 -6.07 6.92 10.33
CA ILE A 114 -6.35 7.42 8.98
C ILE A 114 -7.57 6.70 8.38
N SER A 115 -7.61 5.37 8.48
CA SER A 115 -8.67 4.54 7.91
C SER A 115 -10.02 4.75 8.59
N ALA A 116 -10.03 5.02 9.90
CA ALA A 116 -11.25 5.32 10.64
C ALA A 116 -11.94 6.60 10.13
N HIS A 117 -11.15 7.59 9.71
CA HIS A 117 -11.63 8.83 9.10
C HIS A 117 -11.90 8.72 7.59
N HIS A 118 -11.20 7.83 6.89
CA HIS A 118 -11.27 7.67 5.43
C HIS A 118 -11.79 6.28 5.02
N ARG A 119 -12.96 5.90 5.56
CA ARG A 119 -13.53 4.55 5.45
C ARG A 119 -13.71 4.06 4.01
N TYR A 120 -14.11 4.95 3.10
CA TYR A 120 -14.34 4.60 1.69
C TYR A 120 -13.04 4.37 0.91
N SER A 121 -11.91 4.85 1.42
CA SER A 121 -10.60 4.68 0.78
C SER A 121 -9.86 3.42 1.26
N ILE A 122 -10.40 2.68 2.24
CA ILE A 122 -9.75 1.49 2.83
C ILE A 122 -9.47 0.42 1.77
N LEU A 123 -10.43 0.15 0.88
CA LEU A 123 -10.24 -0.86 -0.16
C LEU A 123 -9.18 -0.45 -1.17
N ALA A 124 -9.09 0.84 -1.50
CA ALA A 124 -8.05 1.35 -2.39
C ALA A 124 -6.65 1.26 -1.74
N MET A 125 -6.55 1.56 -0.44
CA MET A 125 -5.32 1.36 0.33
C MET A 125 -4.92 -0.13 0.38
N LEU A 126 -5.89 -1.03 0.58
CA LEU A 126 -5.67 -2.48 0.59
C LEU A 126 -5.23 -2.99 -0.78
N LEU A 127 -5.84 -2.51 -1.85
CA LEU A 127 -5.49 -2.87 -3.23
C LEU A 127 -4.03 -2.51 -3.55
N ALA A 128 -3.63 -1.27 -3.22
CA ALA A 128 -2.23 -0.83 -3.35
C ALA A 128 -1.29 -1.67 -2.46
N ALA A 129 -1.73 -2.04 -1.25
CA ALA A 129 -0.93 -2.83 -0.34
C ALA A 129 -0.68 -4.27 -0.82
N LEU A 130 -1.66 -4.90 -1.49
CA LEU A 130 -1.48 -6.22 -2.09
C LEU A 130 -0.39 -6.17 -3.18
N ALA A 131 -0.38 -5.13 -4.00
CA ALA A 131 0.62 -4.95 -5.05
C ALA A 131 2.02 -4.68 -4.47
N VAL A 132 2.12 -3.79 -3.48
CA VAL A 132 3.40 -3.49 -2.80
C VAL A 132 3.94 -4.73 -2.07
N THR A 133 3.08 -5.51 -1.44
CA THR A 133 3.44 -6.78 -0.80
C THR A 133 4.04 -7.73 -1.84
N HIS A 134 3.34 -7.93 -2.96
CA HIS A 134 3.80 -8.79 -4.04
C HIS A 134 5.14 -8.31 -4.62
N TRP A 135 5.28 -7.00 -4.81
CA TRP A 135 6.50 -6.38 -5.31
C TRP A 135 7.70 -6.67 -4.39
N ILE A 136 7.54 -6.48 -3.08
CA ILE A 136 8.58 -6.77 -2.08
C ILE A 136 8.93 -8.26 -2.07
N MET A 137 7.91 -9.10 -2.16
CA MET A 137 8.02 -10.56 -2.21
C MET A 137 8.84 -11.05 -3.41
N VAL A 138 8.61 -10.51 -4.61
CA VAL A 138 9.38 -10.82 -5.81
C VAL A 138 10.82 -10.27 -5.71
N LYS A 139 11.01 -9.05 -5.22
CA LYS A 139 12.37 -8.50 -4.97
C LYS A 139 13.18 -9.37 -4.01
N ALA A 140 12.52 -10.01 -3.03
CA ALA A 140 13.15 -10.92 -2.09
C ALA A 140 13.46 -12.32 -2.67
N LYS A 141 13.10 -12.58 -3.95
CA LYS A 141 13.21 -13.89 -4.60
C LYS A 141 12.56 -14.98 -3.77
N HIS A 142 11.27 -14.80 -3.46
CA HIS A 142 10.51 -15.81 -2.74
C HIS A 142 10.33 -17.09 -3.58
N ARG A 143 9.95 -18.19 -2.92
CA ARG A 143 9.58 -19.46 -3.59
C ARG A 143 8.11 -19.81 -3.41
N LEU A 144 7.33 -18.88 -2.88
CA LEU A 144 5.93 -19.11 -2.55
C LEU A 144 5.06 -18.84 -3.78
N SER A 145 5.14 -19.73 -4.78
CA SER A 145 4.45 -19.58 -6.07
C SER A 145 2.93 -19.46 -5.95
N ALA A 146 2.35 -19.94 -4.85
CA ALA A 146 0.93 -19.74 -4.55
C ALA A 146 0.56 -18.24 -4.42
N PHE A 147 1.45 -17.41 -3.88
CA PHE A 147 1.19 -15.98 -3.72
C PHE A 147 1.20 -15.22 -5.04
N ASP A 148 1.95 -15.71 -6.04
CA ASP A 148 1.94 -15.17 -7.40
C ASP A 148 0.56 -15.29 -8.06
N ARG A 149 -0.28 -16.23 -7.58
CA ARG A 149 -1.67 -16.42 -8.03
C ARG A 149 -2.69 -15.79 -7.08
N ILE A 150 -2.54 -16.01 -5.78
CA ILE A 150 -3.50 -15.55 -4.76
C ILE A 150 -3.57 -14.01 -4.71
N LEU A 151 -2.42 -13.32 -4.71
CA LEU A 151 -2.40 -11.86 -4.57
C LEU A 151 -3.12 -11.13 -5.72
N PRO A 152 -2.85 -11.44 -7.02
CA PRO A 152 -3.61 -10.84 -8.11
C PRO A 152 -5.11 -11.20 -8.08
N ILE A 153 -5.48 -12.43 -7.73
CA ILE A 153 -6.90 -12.84 -7.65
C ILE A 153 -7.63 -12.06 -6.54
N CYS A 154 -7.02 -11.95 -5.36
CA CYS A 154 -7.55 -11.11 -4.28
C CYS A 154 -7.66 -9.64 -4.72
N ALA A 155 -6.69 -9.14 -5.47
CA ALA A 155 -6.71 -7.77 -5.99
C ALA A 155 -7.89 -7.53 -6.96
N ILE A 156 -8.26 -8.51 -7.79
CA ILE A 156 -9.46 -8.41 -8.65
C ILE A 156 -10.72 -8.21 -7.80
N ALA A 157 -10.89 -9.01 -6.75
CA ALA A 157 -12.06 -8.91 -5.87
C ALA A 157 -12.11 -7.56 -5.13
N VAL A 158 -10.97 -7.11 -4.59
CA VAL A 158 -10.87 -5.80 -3.91
C VAL A 158 -11.11 -4.65 -4.89
N LEU A 159 -10.60 -4.74 -6.13
CA LEU A 159 -10.83 -3.75 -7.16
C LEU A 159 -12.30 -3.67 -7.54
N ALA A 160 -12.94 -4.81 -7.82
CA ALA A 160 -14.36 -4.84 -8.17
C ALA A 160 -15.22 -4.20 -7.09
N LEU A 161 -14.94 -4.50 -5.82
CA LEU A 161 -15.62 -3.88 -4.69
C LEU A 161 -15.34 -2.37 -4.59
N THR A 162 -14.08 -1.94 -4.80
CA THR A 162 -13.70 -0.52 -4.79
C THR A 162 -14.47 0.26 -5.86
N VAL A 163 -14.46 -0.23 -7.10
CA VAL A 163 -15.16 0.42 -8.23
C VAL A 163 -16.67 0.44 -8.00
N CYS A 164 -17.25 -0.67 -7.53
CA CYS A 164 -18.68 -0.76 -7.24
C CYS A 164 -19.11 0.24 -6.16
N LEU A 165 -18.36 0.35 -5.07
CA LEU A 165 -18.65 1.31 -4.01
C LEU A 165 -18.52 2.75 -4.50
N CYS A 166 -17.45 3.09 -5.23
CA CYS A 166 -17.31 4.44 -5.78
C CYS A 166 -18.43 4.78 -6.79
N ALA A 167 -18.82 3.84 -7.65
CA ALA A 167 -19.91 4.03 -8.59
C ALA A 167 -21.26 4.23 -7.88
N LEU A 168 -21.54 3.44 -6.83
CA LEU A 168 -22.75 3.58 -6.02
C LEU A 168 -22.79 4.96 -5.34
N GLN A 169 -21.66 5.45 -4.83
CA GLN A 169 -21.58 6.77 -4.22
C GLN A 169 -21.85 7.90 -5.22
N ILE A 170 -21.29 7.83 -6.42
CA ILE A 170 -21.57 8.81 -7.49
C ILE A 170 -23.04 8.77 -7.86
N TYR A 171 -23.62 7.57 -8.02
CA TYR A 171 -25.03 7.40 -8.34
C TYR A 171 -25.94 8.02 -7.27
N GLN A 172 -25.64 7.79 -5.99
CA GLN A 172 -26.39 8.36 -4.87
C GLN A 172 -26.25 9.88 -4.76
N TYR A 173 -25.16 10.46 -5.26
CA TYR A 173 -24.93 11.91 -5.23
C TYR A 173 -25.88 12.67 -6.18
N GLY A 174 -26.34 12.05 -7.26
CA GLY A 174 -27.32 12.61 -8.19
C GLY A 174 -26.79 13.74 -9.09
N GLU A 175 -27.71 14.45 -9.77
CA GLU A 175 -27.40 15.56 -10.66
C GLU A 175 -27.11 16.85 -9.87
N GLN A 176 -25.84 17.00 -9.52
CA GLN A 176 -25.31 18.12 -8.73
C GLN A 176 -24.17 18.79 -9.51
N PRO A 177 -23.82 20.07 -9.20
CA PRO A 177 -22.81 20.83 -9.96
C PRO A 177 -21.41 20.18 -9.98
N LEU A 178 -21.13 19.25 -9.07
CA LEU A 178 -19.86 18.53 -8.93
C LEU A 178 -19.80 17.21 -9.73
N LEU A 179 -20.87 16.81 -10.42
CA LEU A 179 -20.94 15.52 -11.11
C LEU A 179 -19.84 15.34 -12.18
N ALA A 180 -19.51 16.40 -12.91
CA ALA A 180 -18.43 16.37 -13.90
C ALA A 180 -17.06 16.11 -13.26
N ALA A 181 -16.79 16.73 -12.09
CA ALA A 181 -15.55 16.53 -11.36
C ALA A 181 -15.46 15.11 -10.78
N LEU A 182 -16.56 14.60 -10.21
CA LEU A 182 -16.66 13.22 -9.71
C LEU A 182 -16.43 12.19 -10.82
N THR A 183 -17.06 12.39 -11.98
CA THR A 183 -16.90 11.52 -13.16
C THR A 183 -15.44 11.52 -13.63
N HIS A 184 -14.79 12.67 -13.66
CA HIS A 184 -13.37 12.74 -14.04
C HIS A 184 -12.46 11.97 -13.08
N LYS A 185 -12.68 12.09 -11.76
CA LYS A 185 -11.93 11.29 -10.77
C LYS A 185 -12.22 9.81 -10.85
N PHE A 186 -13.46 9.43 -11.16
CA PHE A 186 -13.83 8.04 -11.40
C PHE A 186 -13.14 7.45 -12.64
N ILE A 187 -13.02 8.22 -13.72
CA ILE A 187 -12.27 7.80 -14.91
C ILE A 187 -10.79 7.56 -14.56
N HIS A 188 -10.17 8.42 -13.76
CA HIS A 188 -8.80 8.19 -13.29
C HIS A 188 -8.69 6.91 -12.44
N LEU A 189 -9.60 6.70 -11.51
CA LEU A 189 -9.67 5.47 -10.71
C LEU A 189 -9.70 4.23 -11.61
N VAL A 190 -10.66 4.17 -12.53
CA VAL A 190 -10.85 3.00 -13.41
C VAL A 190 -9.68 2.84 -14.37
N GLY A 191 -9.23 3.92 -15.02
CA GLY A 191 -8.14 3.90 -16.00
C GLY A 191 -6.83 3.40 -15.40
N PHE A 192 -6.40 3.97 -14.27
CA PHE A 192 -5.17 3.53 -13.60
C PHE A 192 -5.34 2.14 -12.97
N SER A 193 -6.49 1.80 -12.41
CA SER A 193 -6.70 0.45 -11.86
C SER A 193 -6.63 -0.63 -12.93
N LEU A 194 -7.28 -0.41 -14.09
CA LEU A 194 -7.24 -1.34 -15.21
C LEU A 194 -5.82 -1.47 -15.76
N ALA A 195 -5.11 -0.36 -15.97
CA ALA A 195 -3.72 -0.40 -16.42
C ALA A 195 -2.82 -1.19 -15.46
N GLY A 196 -2.92 -0.92 -14.15
CA GLY A 196 -2.17 -1.63 -13.12
C GLY A 196 -2.49 -3.12 -13.09
N MET A 197 -3.78 -3.50 -13.19
CA MET A 197 -4.22 -4.89 -13.21
C MET A 197 -3.81 -5.64 -14.47
N LEU A 198 -3.85 -5.01 -15.65
CA LEU A 198 -3.38 -5.62 -16.89
C LEU A 198 -1.89 -5.96 -16.80
N ILE A 199 -1.08 -5.04 -16.27
CA ILE A 199 0.36 -5.29 -16.03
C ILE A 199 0.54 -6.43 -15.03
N TRP A 200 -0.28 -6.47 -13.98
CA TRP A 200 -0.16 -7.46 -12.90
C TRP A 200 -0.60 -8.87 -13.33
N LEU A 201 -1.64 -8.98 -14.15
CA LEU A 201 -2.17 -10.27 -14.61
C LEU A 201 -1.39 -10.83 -15.80
N LEU A 202 -0.58 -10.01 -16.49
CA LEU A 202 0.17 -10.45 -17.67
C LEU A 202 1.08 -11.67 -17.42
N PRO A 203 1.86 -11.75 -16.33
CA PRO A 203 2.64 -12.94 -16.01
C PRO A 203 1.77 -14.18 -15.79
N LEU A 204 0.60 -14.02 -15.15
CA LEU A 204 -0.35 -15.12 -14.92
C LEU A 204 -0.95 -15.64 -16.22
N LEU A 205 -1.25 -14.76 -17.18
CA LEU A 205 -1.81 -15.12 -18.49
C LEU A 205 -0.77 -15.77 -19.41
N LYS A 206 0.52 -15.51 -19.19
CA LYS A 206 1.62 -16.02 -20.03
C LYS A 206 2.40 -17.16 -19.36
N ASP A 207 1.97 -17.62 -18.19
CA ASP A 207 2.70 -18.59 -17.35
C ASP A 207 4.18 -18.20 -17.14
N MET A 208 4.43 -16.90 -16.92
CA MET A 208 5.75 -16.34 -16.68
C MET A 208 5.93 -15.93 -15.22
N GLU A 209 7.18 -15.92 -14.75
CA GLU A 209 7.49 -15.35 -13.43
C GLU A 209 7.31 -13.82 -13.45
N PRO A 210 6.61 -13.23 -12.45
CA PRO A 210 6.45 -11.79 -12.37
C PRO A 210 7.79 -11.12 -12.08
N THR A 211 8.07 -10.02 -12.79
CA THR A 211 9.30 -9.24 -12.56
C THR A 211 9.08 -8.13 -11.54
N ALA A 212 10.14 -7.78 -10.79
CA ALA A 212 10.07 -6.68 -9.82
C ALA A 212 9.75 -5.32 -10.48
N GLY A 213 10.18 -5.10 -11.74
CA GLY A 213 9.87 -3.87 -12.47
C GLY A 213 8.38 -3.74 -12.78
N GLN A 214 7.76 -4.82 -13.27
CA GLN A 214 6.31 -4.87 -13.55
C GLN A 214 5.49 -4.61 -12.28
N LEU A 215 5.81 -5.29 -11.17
CA LEU A 215 5.07 -5.10 -9.92
C LEU A 215 5.31 -3.73 -9.28
N GLY A 216 6.46 -3.10 -9.52
CA GLY A 216 6.69 -1.70 -9.17
C GLY A 216 5.77 -0.76 -9.95
N ALA A 217 5.63 -0.98 -11.27
CA ALA A 217 4.72 -0.22 -12.13
C ALA A 217 3.24 -0.44 -11.73
N THR A 218 2.84 -1.68 -11.44
CA THR A 218 1.52 -2.01 -10.90
C THR A 218 1.26 -1.28 -9.58
N SER A 219 2.22 -1.33 -8.64
CA SER A 219 2.09 -0.66 -7.34
C SER A 219 1.90 0.84 -7.51
N LEU A 220 2.70 1.48 -8.37
CA LEU A 220 2.58 2.91 -8.67
C LEU A 220 1.21 3.24 -9.28
N SER A 221 0.77 2.46 -10.26
CA SER A 221 -0.51 2.63 -10.93
C SER A 221 -1.69 2.54 -9.95
N LEU A 222 -1.67 1.55 -9.05
CA LEU A 222 -2.71 1.37 -8.03
C LEU A 222 -2.64 2.42 -6.91
N ILE A 223 -1.47 2.96 -6.60
CA ILE A 223 -1.35 4.13 -5.69
C ILE A 223 -2.00 5.36 -6.33
N ILE A 224 -1.77 5.60 -7.63
CA ILE A 224 -2.41 6.72 -8.36
C ILE A 224 -3.93 6.54 -8.40
N ALA A 225 -4.41 5.32 -8.66
CA ALA A 225 -5.83 5.00 -8.57
C ALA A 225 -6.39 5.28 -7.16
N GLY A 226 -5.65 4.91 -6.11
CA GLY A 226 -6.03 5.21 -4.72
C GLY A 226 -6.09 6.71 -4.43
N ILE A 227 -5.19 7.52 -4.99
CA ILE A 227 -5.25 8.98 -4.89
C ILE A 227 -6.57 9.48 -5.48
N ALA A 228 -6.97 8.97 -6.65
CA ALA A 228 -8.25 9.33 -7.27
C ALA A 228 -9.46 8.96 -6.38
N VAL A 229 -9.43 7.83 -5.67
CA VAL A 229 -10.48 7.47 -4.69
C VAL A 229 -10.55 8.47 -3.55
N THR A 230 -9.40 8.86 -2.98
CA THR A 230 -9.39 9.84 -1.88
C THR A 230 -9.90 11.21 -2.32
N GLU A 231 -9.53 11.66 -3.52
CA GLU A 231 -10.03 12.92 -4.10
C GLU A 231 -11.54 12.85 -4.37
N LEU A 232 -12.04 11.72 -4.88
CA LEU A 232 -13.47 11.48 -5.07
C LEU A 232 -14.20 11.55 -3.71
N GLN A 233 -13.65 10.92 -2.66
CA GLN A 233 -14.22 10.99 -1.33
C GLN A 233 -14.29 12.43 -0.80
N PHE A 234 -13.26 13.25 -1.05
CA PHE A 234 -13.27 14.66 -0.65
C PHE A 234 -14.30 15.52 -1.41
N LEU A 235 -14.66 15.15 -2.64
CA LEU A 235 -15.69 15.84 -3.41
C LEU A 235 -17.11 15.46 -3.00
N LEU A 236 -17.27 14.30 -2.35
CA LEU A 236 -18.57 13.82 -1.84
C LEU A 236 -18.88 14.31 -0.41
N GLN A 237 -17.93 14.97 0.26
CA GLN A 237 -18.07 15.55 1.59
C GLN A 237 -18.39 17.05 1.49
#